data_AF-A0AAD7A992-F1
#
_entry.id   AF-A0AAD7A992-F1
#
_cell.length_a   1.000
_cell.length_b   1.000
_cell.length_c   1.000
_cell.angle_alpha   90.00
_cell.angle_beta   90.00
_cell.angle_gamma   90.00
#
_symmetry.space_group_name_H-M   'P 1'
#
loop_
_entity.id
_entity.type
_entity.pdbx_description
1 polymer ?
#
loop_
_entity_poly.entity_id
_entity_poly.type
_entity_poly.pdbx_seq_one_letter_code
_entity_poly.pdbx_strand_id
1 'polypeptide(L)'
;MAQFSSSFHRNSLLRTKQYLAGSLFPSSAVWTRSGKMDTLTKVMPGPVNPDRPAAPDAIIIAVGIVSEDQLKVTPVGNWSTYTSETNKKIEFAKDSKYTFLIISPKNGPVFAIDFPVYIAALKKQQNSVSKTGIDKWLLAKDSSDDTIIFSFKVFEPKTATNSNTDINIKMCPVPTECWDELAKIARSHVIHPFIVYNTDGSIVEPLGIPSKLLGTLVECSFGIIYYHFSTDDSFSGIINQVMILYPAQVKPPSLFKASSRPDRLPTLSLEQVYAQEEKAVESFALPISHLGLSNLPVPRSLKCKASKEPEGSSSKHINTGEVEIVSKDGNNNKDAETIESELEKDTNDKGKTPA
;
A
#
# COMPACT_ATOMS: atom_id res chain seq x y z
N MET A 1 11.31 3.89 33.67
CA MET A 1 10.60 3.88 32.37
C MET A 1 9.84 2.57 32.29
N ALA A 2 8.51 2.60 32.17
CA ALA A 2 7.72 1.39 32.03
C ALA A 2 8.01 0.78 30.65
N GLN A 3 8.68 -0.36 30.64
CA GLN A 3 8.89 -1.14 29.43
C GLN A 3 7.52 -1.61 28.94
N PHE A 4 7.11 -1.18 27.76
CA PHE A 4 5.88 -1.65 27.13
C PHE A 4 5.94 -3.19 27.07
N SER A 5 5.03 -3.86 27.79
CA SER A 5 4.90 -5.31 27.74
C SER A 5 3.98 -5.66 26.58
N SER A 6 4.56 -6.11 25.47
CA SER A 6 3.83 -6.46 24.25
C SER A 6 2.67 -7.43 24.52
N SER A 7 2.84 -8.39 25.43
CA SER A 7 1.79 -9.34 25.81
C SER A 7 0.64 -8.70 26.58
N PHE A 8 0.94 -7.83 27.55
CA PHE A 8 -0.10 -7.13 28.30
C PHE A 8 -0.91 -6.21 27.37
N HIS A 9 -0.23 -5.46 26.50
CA HIS A 9 -0.88 -4.58 25.55
C HIS A 9 -1.75 -5.36 24.55
N ARG A 10 -1.24 -6.45 23.98
CA ARG A 10 -2.04 -7.33 23.12
C ARG A 10 -3.30 -7.83 23.82
N ASN A 11 -3.17 -8.29 25.07
CA ASN A 11 -4.31 -8.78 25.84
C ASN A 11 -5.33 -7.68 26.13
N SER A 12 -4.89 -6.43 26.29
CA SER A 12 -5.77 -5.26 26.37
C SER A 12 -6.51 -5.07 25.04
N LEU A 13 -5.79 -5.03 23.92
CA LEU A 13 -6.37 -4.85 22.58
C LEU A 13 -7.40 -5.94 22.25
N LEU A 14 -7.14 -7.20 22.57
CA LEU A 14 -8.07 -8.32 22.35
C LEU A 14 -9.42 -8.17 23.07
N ARG A 15 -9.48 -7.37 24.14
CA ARG A 15 -10.72 -7.08 24.88
C ARG A 15 -11.49 -5.90 24.30
N THR A 16 -10.88 -5.13 23.41
CA THR A 16 -11.52 -3.99 22.75
C THR A 16 -12.36 -4.46 21.57
N LYS A 17 -13.41 -3.70 21.25
CA LYS A 17 -14.27 -3.99 20.09
C LYS A 17 -13.61 -3.56 18.78
N GLN A 18 -12.66 -2.64 18.85
CA GLN A 18 -12.02 -2.00 17.71
C GLN A 18 -10.89 -2.85 17.11
N TYR A 19 -10.30 -3.75 17.89
CA TYR A 19 -9.15 -4.53 17.45
C TYR A 19 -9.53 -5.65 16.49
N LEU A 20 -8.93 -5.67 15.29
CA LEU A 20 -9.31 -6.60 14.21
C LEU A 20 -9.18 -8.08 14.57
N ALA A 21 -8.20 -8.46 15.38
CA ALA A 21 -8.04 -9.85 15.84
C ALA A 21 -8.88 -10.16 17.09
N GLY A 22 -9.56 -9.17 17.66
CA GLY A 22 -10.49 -9.37 18.77
C GLY A 22 -11.73 -10.12 18.31
N SER A 23 -12.18 -11.09 19.09
CA SER A 23 -13.41 -11.85 18.81
C SER A 23 -14.67 -10.99 18.78
N LEU A 24 -14.62 -9.80 19.37
CA LEU A 24 -15.73 -8.84 19.42
C LEU A 24 -15.88 -8.00 18.14
N PHE A 25 -14.80 -7.86 17.35
CA PHE A 25 -14.79 -6.98 16.19
C PHE A 25 -15.93 -7.25 15.19
N PRO A 26 -16.20 -8.51 14.76
CA PRO A 26 -17.25 -8.79 13.79
C PRO A 26 -18.65 -8.32 14.19
N SER A 27 -18.92 -8.21 15.51
CA SER A 27 -20.21 -7.76 16.05
C SER A 27 -20.28 -6.25 16.30
N SER A 28 -19.17 -5.54 16.12
CA SER A 28 -19.02 -4.15 16.55
C SER A 28 -19.17 -3.13 15.43
N ALA A 29 -19.13 -3.59 14.18
CA ALA A 29 -19.05 -2.73 13.01
C ALA A 29 -19.96 -3.24 11.89
N VAL A 30 -20.60 -2.33 11.18
CA VAL A 30 -21.54 -2.63 10.08
C VAL A 30 -21.36 -1.61 8.96
N TRP A 31 -21.54 -2.03 7.72
CA TRP A 31 -21.53 -1.13 6.58
C TRP A 31 -22.78 -0.25 6.60
N THR A 32 -22.59 1.06 6.49
CA THR A 32 -23.67 2.05 6.39
C THR A 32 -23.40 2.96 5.22
N ARG A 33 -24.45 3.26 4.46
CA ARG A 33 -24.35 4.19 3.34
C ARG A 33 -24.28 5.64 3.84
N SER A 34 -23.23 6.35 3.43
CA SER A 34 -23.00 7.76 3.71
C SER A 34 -22.91 8.53 2.39
N GLY A 35 -24.05 9.00 1.89
CA GLY A 35 -24.15 9.66 0.59
C GLY A 35 -23.86 8.72 -0.58
N LYS A 36 -22.72 8.95 -1.26
CA LYS A 36 -22.26 8.18 -2.44
C LYS A 36 -21.25 7.07 -2.10
N MET A 37 -20.81 6.98 -0.85
CA MET A 37 -19.86 5.99 -0.37
C MET A 37 -20.48 5.19 0.76
N ASP A 38 -19.97 3.99 1.00
CA ASP A 38 -20.32 3.24 2.19
C ASP A 38 -19.14 3.31 3.17
N THR A 39 -19.44 3.53 4.45
CA THR A 39 -18.44 3.56 5.51
C THR A 39 -18.76 2.48 6.52
N LEU A 40 -17.72 1.95 7.15
CA LEU A 40 -17.91 1.06 8.28
C LEU A 40 -18.25 1.90 9.52
N THR A 41 -19.43 1.70 10.12
CA THR A 41 -19.90 2.44 11.30
C THR A 41 -20.04 1.53 12.52
N LYS A 42 -20.06 2.12 13.71
CA LYS A 42 -20.22 1.35 14.96
C LYS A 42 -21.65 0.84 15.08
N VAL A 43 -21.79 -0.43 15.47
CA VAL A 43 -23.09 -0.99 15.84
C VAL A 43 -23.56 -0.34 17.14
N MET A 44 -24.64 0.44 17.05
CA MET A 44 -25.23 1.16 18.18
C MET A 44 -26.28 0.30 18.88
N PRO A 45 -26.18 0.05 20.19
CA PRO A 45 -27.16 -0.78 20.90
C PRO A 45 -28.55 -0.14 20.93
N GLY A 46 -29.58 -0.97 21.05
CA GLY A 46 -30.98 -0.55 21.21
C GLY A 46 -31.76 -0.39 19.88
N PRO A 47 -33.08 -0.17 19.96
CA PRO A 47 -33.97 -0.12 18.80
C PRO A 47 -33.62 1.04 17.87
N VAL A 48 -33.80 0.82 16.57
CA VAL A 48 -33.65 1.84 15.52
C VAL A 48 -34.69 2.93 15.77
N ASN A 49 -34.22 4.13 16.13
CA ASN A 49 -35.07 5.30 16.31
C ASN A 49 -34.80 6.25 15.13
N PRO A 50 -35.81 6.74 14.40
CA PRO A 50 -35.63 7.70 13.31
C PRO A 50 -34.95 9.01 13.74
N ASP A 51 -35.06 9.40 15.01
CA ASP A 51 -34.42 10.60 15.56
C ASP A 51 -32.97 10.32 16.05
N ARG A 52 -32.48 9.09 15.89
CA ARG A 52 -31.12 8.73 16.31
C ARG A 52 -30.12 9.43 15.40
N PRO A 53 -29.09 10.11 15.95
CA PRO A 53 -28.03 10.66 15.12
C PRO A 53 -27.34 9.56 14.31
N ALA A 54 -26.80 9.92 13.15
CA ALA A 54 -26.05 9.00 12.30
C ALA A 54 -25.00 8.25 13.13
N ALA A 55 -24.89 6.93 12.91
CA ALA A 55 -23.93 6.10 13.62
C ALA A 55 -22.51 6.63 13.35
N PRO A 56 -21.68 6.81 14.38
CA PRO A 56 -20.31 7.27 14.18
C PRO A 56 -19.51 6.21 13.41
N ASP A 57 -18.54 6.67 12.63
CA ASP A 57 -17.60 5.79 11.92
C ASP A 57 -16.91 4.82 12.91
N ALA A 58 -16.74 3.58 12.46
CA ALA A 58 -16.02 2.56 13.18
C ALA A 58 -14.54 2.91 13.19
N ILE A 59 -13.96 2.93 14.39
CA ILE A 59 -12.51 3.00 14.56
C ILE A 59 -12.03 1.56 14.69
N ILE A 60 -11.09 1.20 13.82
CA ILE A 60 -10.50 -0.12 13.70
C ILE A 60 -9.04 -0.02 14.12
N ILE A 61 -8.55 -1.01 14.85
CA ILE A 61 -7.15 -1.08 15.29
C ILE A 61 -6.48 -2.29 14.66
N ALA A 62 -5.32 -2.06 14.03
CA ALA A 62 -4.41 -3.08 13.55
C ALA A 62 -2.99 -2.81 14.06
N VAL A 63 -2.22 -3.87 14.31
CA VAL A 63 -0.81 -3.76 14.70
C VAL A 63 0.06 -4.40 13.62
N GLY A 64 1.10 -3.71 13.18
CA GLY A 64 2.00 -4.24 12.15
C GLY A 64 3.29 -3.46 12.04
N ILE A 65 4.23 -3.98 11.24
CA ILE A 65 5.47 -3.26 10.94
C ILE A 65 5.23 -2.39 9.71
N VAL A 66 5.58 -1.12 9.76
CA VAL A 66 5.56 -0.26 8.57
C VAL A 66 6.62 -0.75 7.57
N SER A 67 6.21 -1.07 6.34
CA SER A 67 7.15 -1.56 5.32
C SER A 67 8.18 -0.52 4.93
N GLU A 68 9.38 -1.00 4.59
CA GLU A 68 10.46 -0.16 4.09
C GLU A 68 10.25 0.29 2.63
N ASP A 69 9.45 -0.47 1.87
CA ASP A 69 9.34 -0.31 0.42
C ASP A 69 8.29 0.73 0.00
N GLN A 70 7.32 1.03 0.87
CA GLN A 70 6.23 1.97 0.56
C GLN A 70 5.87 2.87 1.74
N LEU A 71 6.75 3.82 2.04
CA LEU A 71 6.50 4.89 3.00
C LEU A 71 6.50 6.26 2.30
N LYS A 72 5.31 6.78 2.00
CA LYS A 72 5.12 8.10 1.38
C LYS A 72 4.51 9.07 2.38
N VAL A 73 5.25 9.32 3.46
CA VAL A 73 4.89 10.29 4.53
C VAL A 73 5.84 11.50 4.52
N THR A 74 6.49 11.77 3.37
CA THR A 74 7.45 12.86 3.25
C THR A 74 6.81 14.21 3.58
N PRO A 75 7.60 15.23 3.95
CA PRO A 75 7.28 16.65 3.83
C PRO A 75 6.11 17.08 2.93
N VAL A 76 6.16 16.61 1.68
CA VAL A 76 5.21 16.96 0.63
C VAL A 76 4.21 15.83 0.35
N GLY A 77 4.32 14.70 1.03
CA GLY A 77 3.54 13.48 0.82
C GLY A 77 3.69 12.95 -0.60
N ASN A 78 2.57 12.64 -1.23
CA ASN A 78 2.52 12.27 -2.65
C ASN A 78 2.54 13.45 -3.63
N TRP A 79 2.83 14.68 -3.16
CA TRP A 79 2.98 15.82 -4.04
C TRP A 79 4.24 15.67 -4.89
N SER A 80 4.03 15.44 -6.18
CA SER A 80 5.09 15.44 -7.18
C SER A 80 5.33 16.87 -7.68
N THR A 81 6.55 17.38 -7.52
CA THR A 81 7.00 18.63 -8.14
C THR A 81 7.40 18.45 -9.62
N TYR A 82 7.34 17.22 -10.14
CA TYR A 82 7.91 16.82 -11.44
C TYR A 82 7.09 17.21 -12.68
N THR A 83 5.86 17.70 -12.54
CA THR A 83 5.10 18.24 -13.68
C THR A 83 5.46 19.71 -13.87
N SER A 84 6.47 19.94 -14.72
CA SER A 84 7.03 21.24 -15.10
C SER A 84 6.09 22.19 -15.87
N GLU A 85 4.80 21.87 -15.97
CA GLU A 85 3.81 22.76 -16.60
C GLU A 85 3.16 23.66 -15.56
N THR A 86 3.53 24.93 -15.64
CA THR A 86 3.36 26.06 -14.73
C THR A 86 1.96 26.35 -14.15
N ASN A 87 0.91 25.62 -14.54
CA ASN A 87 -0.45 25.77 -14.01
C ASN A 87 -1.03 24.52 -13.31
N LYS A 88 -0.37 23.36 -13.36
CA LYS A 88 -0.87 22.12 -12.72
C LYS A 88 -0.37 21.93 -11.28
N LYS A 89 0.52 22.79 -10.77
CA LYS A 89 1.16 22.63 -9.45
C LYS A 89 0.20 22.66 -8.26
N ILE A 90 -0.91 23.41 -8.36
CA ILE A 90 -1.82 23.66 -7.22
C ILE A 90 -2.86 22.54 -7.04
N GLU A 91 -3.31 21.89 -8.13
CA GLU A 91 -4.35 20.86 -8.05
C GLU A 91 -3.84 19.58 -7.39
N PHE A 92 -2.63 19.14 -7.72
CA PHE A 92 -2.05 17.93 -7.12
C PHE A 92 -1.70 18.06 -5.63
N ALA A 93 -1.44 19.28 -5.15
CA ALA A 93 -1.11 19.52 -3.75
C ALA A 93 -2.33 19.31 -2.84
N LYS A 94 -3.53 19.72 -3.27
CA LYS A 94 -4.79 19.56 -2.52
C LYS A 94 -5.18 18.09 -2.33
N ASP A 95 -4.78 17.24 -3.28
CA ASP A 95 -5.01 15.80 -3.24
C ASP A 95 -3.85 15.03 -2.59
N SER A 96 -2.88 15.75 -2.01
CA SER A 96 -1.78 15.09 -1.30
C SER A 96 -2.31 14.26 -0.14
N LYS A 97 -1.78 13.04 -0.08
CA LYS A 97 -2.07 12.06 0.93
C LYS A 97 -0.76 11.51 1.42
N TYR A 98 -0.68 11.24 2.71
CA TYR A 98 0.34 10.33 3.21
C TYR A 98 -0.15 8.91 3.03
N THR A 99 0.73 8.04 2.56
CA THR A 99 0.40 6.63 2.40
C THR A 99 1.53 5.78 2.94
N PHE A 100 1.19 4.78 3.72
CA PHE A 100 2.12 3.73 4.11
C PHE A 100 1.38 2.41 4.19
N LEU A 101 2.13 1.32 4.13
CA LEU A 101 1.56 -0.01 4.34
C LEU A 101 2.18 -0.66 5.56
N ILE A 102 1.41 -1.53 6.21
CA ILE A 102 1.92 -2.42 7.26
C ILE A 102 1.98 -3.86 6.75
N ILE A 103 3.05 -4.54 7.17
CA ILE A 103 3.33 -5.96 6.94
C ILE A 103 3.27 -6.73 8.27
N SER A 104 3.23 -8.06 8.17
CA SER A 104 3.24 -8.94 9.32
C SER A 104 4.46 -8.69 10.20
N PRO A 105 4.29 -8.57 11.54
CA PRO A 105 5.38 -8.30 12.46
C PRO A 105 6.21 -9.56 12.75
N LYS A 106 6.94 -10.06 11.74
CA LYS A 106 7.73 -11.32 11.80
C LYS A 106 8.67 -11.39 13.01
N ASN A 107 9.20 -10.25 13.44
CA ASN A 107 10.15 -10.14 14.55
C ASN A 107 9.48 -9.96 15.93
N GLY A 108 8.14 -9.94 16.01
CA GLY A 108 7.37 -9.76 17.23
C GLY A 108 6.33 -10.86 17.41
N PRO A 109 6.66 -12.01 18.03
CA PRO A 109 5.82 -13.22 18.02
C PRO A 109 4.43 -12.99 18.61
N VAL A 110 4.32 -12.04 19.55
CA VAL A 110 3.06 -11.72 20.23
C VAL A 110 2.00 -11.20 19.25
N PHE A 111 2.35 -10.31 18.33
CA PHE A 111 1.40 -9.74 17.35
C PHE A 111 1.42 -10.48 16.00
N ALA A 112 2.47 -11.25 15.70
CA ALA A 112 2.58 -12.00 14.46
C ALA A 112 1.40 -12.97 14.25
N ILE A 113 0.90 -13.57 15.33
CA ILE A 113 -0.25 -14.50 15.30
C ILE A 113 -1.57 -13.80 14.98
N ASP A 114 -1.68 -12.49 15.22
CA ASP A 114 -2.91 -11.73 14.98
C ASP A 114 -3.01 -11.26 13.53
N PHE A 115 -1.87 -11.13 12.84
CA PHE A 115 -1.84 -10.55 11.50
C PHE A 115 -2.66 -11.32 10.46
N PRO A 116 -2.57 -12.67 10.36
CA PRO A 116 -3.46 -13.44 9.47
C PRO A 116 -4.94 -13.28 9.82
N VAL A 117 -5.27 -13.08 11.11
CA VAL A 117 -6.64 -12.85 11.56
C VAL A 117 -7.14 -11.49 11.07
N TYR A 118 -6.30 -10.44 11.11
CA TYR A 118 -6.65 -9.14 10.55
C TYR A 118 -6.97 -9.24 9.06
N ILE A 119 -6.11 -9.92 8.30
CA ILE A 119 -6.29 -10.05 6.86
C ILE A 119 -7.58 -10.81 6.55
N ALA A 120 -7.86 -11.91 7.26
CA ALA A 120 -9.11 -12.65 7.09
C ALA A 120 -10.34 -11.81 7.46
N ALA A 121 -10.28 -11.04 8.55
CA ALA A 121 -11.36 -10.16 8.99
C ALA A 121 -11.63 -9.05 7.96
N LEU A 122 -10.59 -8.40 7.43
CA LEU A 122 -10.71 -7.36 6.41
C LEU A 122 -11.23 -7.94 5.09
N LYS A 123 -10.71 -9.07 4.62
CA LYS A 123 -11.23 -9.78 3.43
C LYS A 123 -12.71 -10.10 3.60
N LYS A 124 -13.13 -10.59 4.77
CA LYS A 124 -14.55 -10.85 5.06
C LYS A 124 -15.40 -9.56 4.99
N GLN A 125 -14.91 -8.45 5.53
CA GLN A 125 -15.63 -7.17 5.46
C GLN A 125 -15.73 -6.64 4.03
N GLN A 126 -14.65 -6.72 3.24
CA GLN A 126 -14.67 -6.32 1.83
C GLN A 126 -15.65 -7.18 1.02
N ASN A 127 -15.56 -8.50 1.15
CA ASN A 127 -16.45 -9.44 0.44
C ASN A 127 -17.94 -9.26 0.80
N SER A 128 -18.25 -8.71 1.98
CA SER A 128 -19.65 -8.51 2.38
C SER A 128 -20.36 -7.35 1.67
N VAL A 129 -19.59 -6.44 1.06
CA VAL A 129 -20.12 -5.24 0.37
C VAL A 129 -19.63 -5.11 -1.07
N SER A 130 -18.55 -5.80 -1.44
CA SER A 130 -18.04 -5.89 -2.81
C SER A 130 -19.11 -6.42 -3.77
N LYS A 131 -19.20 -5.80 -4.94
CA LYS A 131 -20.19 -6.12 -5.97
C LYS A 131 -19.55 -6.72 -7.21
N THR A 132 -18.30 -6.35 -7.47
CA THR A 132 -17.56 -6.69 -8.69
C THR A 132 -16.63 -7.87 -8.49
N GLY A 133 -16.25 -8.17 -7.23
CA GLY A 133 -15.22 -9.16 -6.91
C GLY A 133 -13.80 -8.74 -7.26
N ILE A 134 -13.61 -7.50 -7.76
CA ILE A 134 -12.31 -6.90 -8.03
C ILE A 134 -12.05 -5.83 -6.97
N ASP A 135 -11.51 -6.26 -5.83
CA ASP A 135 -11.24 -5.39 -4.70
C ASP A 135 -9.84 -4.77 -4.80
N LYS A 136 -9.76 -3.45 -4.67
CA LYS A 136 -8.50 -2.70 -4.76
C LYS A 136 -8.16 -1.91 -3.50
N TRP A 137 -6.88 -1.61 -3.38
CA TRP A 137 -6.24 -0.59 -2.54
C TRP A 137 -6.17 -0.78 -1.03
N LEU A 138 -7.09 -1.44 -0.34
CA LEU A 138 -6.94 -1.65 1.12
C LEU A 138 -5.98 -2.79 1.45
N LEU A 139 -6.18 -3.94 0.79
CA LEU A 139 -5.31 -5.11 0.91
C LEU A 139 -4.48 -5.25 -0.34
N ALA A 140 -3.18 -5.42 -0.19
CA ALA A 140 -2.25 -5.64 -1.30
C ALA A 140 -1.27 -6.75 -0.97
N LYS A 141 -0.54 -7.22 -1.99
CA LYS A 141 0.59 -8.12 -1.81
C LYS A 141 1.89 -7.35 -1.99
N ASP A 142 2.78 -7.45 -1.02
CA ASP A 142 4.15 -6.92 -1.10
C ASP A 142 5.12 -8.10 -0.94
N SER A 143 5.91 -8.40 -1.96
CA SER A 143 6.98 -9.40 -1.88
C SER A 143 6.54 -10.75 -1.28
N SER A 144 5.32 -11.19 -1.61
CA SER A 144 4.62 -12.41 -1.13
C SER A 144 3.85 -12.29 0.20
N ASP A 145 4.01 -11.21 0.95
CA ASP A 145 3.25 -10.98 2.19
C ASP A 145 1.94 -10.24 1.90
N ASP A 146 0.87 -10.62 2.60
CA ASP A 146 -0.36 -9.80 2.65
C ASP A 146 -0.06 -8.50 3.40
N THR A 147 -0.57 -7.38 2.91
CA THR A 147 -0.34 -6.04 3.47
C THR A 147 -1.64 -5.26 3.60
N ILE A 148 -1.63 -4.31 4.53
CA ILE A 148 -2.72 -3.35 4.69
C ILE A 148 -2.18 -1.97 4.33
N ILE A 149 -2.79 -1.33 3.33
CA ILE A 149 -2.42 0.00 2.88
C ILE A 149 -3.30 1.03 3.60
N PHE A 150 -2.64 2.04 4.12
CA PHE A 150 -3.26 3.16 4.79
C PHE A 150 -3.02 4.46 4.05
N SER A 151 -3.98 5.36 4.18
CA SER A 151 -3.91 6.71 3.63
C SER A 151 -4.39 7.74 4.66
N PHE A 152 -3.78 8.90 4.63
CA PHE A 152 -4.15 10.05 5.46
C PHE A 152 -4.28 11.27 4.56
N LYS A 153 -5.43 11.94 4.62
CA LYS A 153 -5.68 13.14 3.82
C LYS A 153 -5.13 14.36 4.54
N VAL A 154 -4.17 15.04 3.91
CA VAL A 154 -3.50 16.21 4.51
C VAL A 154 -4.38 17.46 4.43
N PHE A 155 -5.17 17.59 3.37
CA PHE A 155 -6.00 18.77 3.11
C PHE A 155 -7.48 18.41 3.03
N GLU A 156 -8.32 19.15 3.75
CA GLU A 156 -9.77 19.01 3.69
C GLU A 156 -10.42 20.35 3.34
N PRO A 157 -11.42 20.41 2.44
CA PRO A 157 -12.13 21.66 2.16
C PRO A 157 -12.69 22.30 3.44
N LYS A 158 -12.58 23.63 3.55
CA LYS A 158 -13.22 24.36 4.63
C LYS A 158 -14.75 24.28 4.49
N THR A 159 -15.40 24.02 5.61
CA THR A 159 -16.84 24.03 5.82
C THR A 159 -17.14 24.97 6.99
N ALA A 160 -18.41 25.32 7.19
CA ALA A 160 -18.82 26.17 8.32
C ALA A 160 -18.48 25.54 9.69
N THR A 161 -18.26 24.22 9.75
CA THR A 161 -18.01 23.48 10.99
C THR A 161 -16.52 23.26 11.28
N ASN A 162 -15.63 23.32 10.28
CA ASN A 162 -14.20 23.08 10.44
C ASN A 162 -13.33 24.32 10.17
N SER A 163 -13.93 25.47 9.82
CA SER A 163 -13.18 26.68 9.44
C SER A 163 -12.35 27.31 10.57
N ASN A 164 -12.64 26.99 11.83
CA ASN A 164 -12.03 27.61 13.01
C ASN A 164 -10.83 26.82 13.58
N THR A 165 -10.43 25.71 12.95
CA THR A 165 -9.20 25.02 13.35
C THR A 165 -8.02 25.77 12.73
N ASP A 166 -7.53 26.78 13.43
CA ASP A 166 -6.27 27.47 13.12
C ASP A 166 -5.09 26.53 13.41
N ILE A 167 -4.96 25.49 12.60
CA ILE A 167 -3.78 24.66 12.62
C ILE A 167 -2.66 25.49 12.01
N ASN A 168 -1.60 25.67 12.80
CA ASN A 168 -0.45 26.46 12.41
C ASN A 168 0.18 25.83 11.17
N ILE A 169 0.00 26.47 10.01
CA ILE A 169 0.58 26.07 8.72
C ILE A 169 2.10 25.81 8.87
N LYS A 170 2.75 26.47 9.83
CA LYS A 170 4.17 26.28 10.19
C LYS A 170 4.52 24.86 10.64
N MET A 171 3.55 24.07 11.09
CA MET A 171 3.76 22.67 11.47
C MET A 171 3.79 21.73 10.26
N CYS A 172 3.38 22.20 9.08
CA CYS A 172 3.49 21.39 7.87
C CYS A 172 4.95 21.38 7.42
N PRO A 173 5.61 20.21 7.34
CA PRO A 173 7.02 20.12 7.03
C PRO A 173 7.29 20.33 5.52
N VAL A 174 6.83 21.42 4.91
CA VAL A 174 7.02 21.66 3.47
C VAL A 174 8.35 22.37 3.18
N PRO A 175 9.02 22.07 2.04
CA PRO A 175 10.15 22.85 1.55
C PRO A 175 9.81 24.33 1.42
N THR A 176 10.82 25.18 1.55
CA THR A 176 10.64 26.63 1.55
C THR A 176 9.97 27.15 0.28
N GLU A 177 10.23 26.47 -0.83
CA GLU A 177 9.78 26.82 -2.17
C GLU A 177 8.29 26.51 -2.38
N CYS A 178 7.64 25.81 -1.44
CA CYS A 178 6.24 25.43 -1.50
C CYS A 178 5.35 26.23 -0.53
N TRP A 179 5.90 27.18 0.24
CA TRP A 179 5.13 27.94 1.24
C TRP A 179 4.04 28.80 0.62
N ASP A 180 4.31 29.44 -0.51
CA ASP A 180 3.33 30.31 -1.17
C ASP A 180 2.12 29.51 -1.68
N GLU A 181 2.36 28.31 -2.22
CA GLU A 181 1.34 27.36 -2.62
C GLU A 181 0.55 26.84 -1.43
N LEU A 182 1.24 26.44 -0.35
CA LEU A 182 0.60 25.98 0.87
C LEU A 182 -0.29 27.08 1.46
N ALA A 183 0.18 28.32 1.48
CA ALA A 183 -0.58 29.49 1.93
C ALA A 183 -1.83 29.73 1.07
N LYS A 184 -1.77 29.52 -0.25
CA LYS A 184 -2.95 29.58 -1.13
C LYS A 184 -3.96 28.49 -0.80
N ILE A 185 -3.50 27.25 -0.56
CA ILE A 185 -4.37 26.11 -0.21
C ILE A 185 -5.05 26.36 1.14
N ALA A 186 -4.31 26.84 2.14
CA ALA A 186 -4.81 27.11 3.49
C ALA A 186 -5.95 28.15 3.54
N ARG A 187 -6.14 28.95 2.47
CA ARG A 187 -7.31 29.84 2.35
C ARG A 187 -8.62 29.07 2.16
N SER A 188 -8.56 27.96 1.43
CA SER A 188 -9.74 27.17 1.02
C SER A 188 -9.86 25.82 1.73
N HIS A 189 -8.77 25.33 2.32
CA HIS A 189 -8.70 24.03 2.97
C HIS A 189 -8.18 24.16 4.41
N VAL A 190 -8.63 23.27 5.27
CA VAL A 190 -8.03 22.94 6.56
C VAL A 190 -6.88 21.97 6.32
N ILE A 191 -5.77 22.18 7.03
CA ILE A 191 -4.60 21.29 6.99
C ILE A 191 -4.66 20.39 8.21
N HIS A 192 -4.76 19.08 8.01
CA HIS A 192 -4.71 18.10 9.08
C HIS A 192 -3.27 17.60 9.25
N PRO A 193 -2.63 17.81 10.41
CA PRO A 193 -1.31 17.27 10.65
C PRO A 193 -1.43 15.75 10.82
N PHE A 194 -0.49 15.02 10.26
CA PHE A 194 -0.39 13.59 10.50
C PHE A 194 0.25 13.36 11.86
N ILE A 195 -0.55 12.93 12.84
CA ILE A 195 -0.13 12.80 14.22
C ILE A 195 0.36 11.38 14.47
N VAL A 196 1.63 11.27 14.88
CA VAL A 196 2.26 10.01 15.28
C VAL A 196 2.75 10.16 16.72
N TYR A 197 2.49 9.15 17.54
CA TYR A 197 2.91 9.11 18.94
C TYR A 197 4.11 8.17 19.12
N ASN A 198 5.09 8.57 19.93
CA ASN A 198 6.19 7.73 20.39
C ASN A 198 5.70 6.70 21.42
N THR A 199 6.62 5.80 21.81
CA THR A 199 6.37 4.77 22.84
C THR A 199 6.03 5.33 24.22
N ASP A 200 6.41 6.58 24.51
CA ASP A 200 6.10 7.30 25.74
C ASP A 200 4.83 8.15 25.65
N GLY A 201 4.14 8.12 24.50
CA GLY A 201 2.95 8.92 24.23
C GLY A 201 3.25 10.37 23.82
N SER A 202 4.51 10.76 23.67
CA SER A 202 4.87 12.08 23.12
C SER A 202 4.62 12.16 21.62
N ILE A 203 4.27 13.33 21.10
CA ILE A 203 4.06 13.54 19.66
C ILE A 203 5.41 13.54 18.94
N VAL A 204 5.49 12.83 17.81
CA VAL A 204 6.62 12.87 16.89
C VAL A 204 6.53 14.15 16.07
N GLU A 205 7.64 14.89 16.00
CA GLU A 205 7.74 16.05 15.13
C GLU A 205 7.52 15.66 13.66
N PRO A 206 6.73 16.42 12.87
CA PRO A 206 6.41 16.08 11.49
C PRO A 206 7.61 15.73 10.59
N LEU A 207 8.73 16.46 10.72
CA LEU A 207 9.96 16.19 9.97
C LEU A 207 10.62 14.85 10.32
N GLY A 208 10.43 14.37 11.55
CA GLY A 208 10.96 13.10 12.04
C GLY A 208 10.06 11.90 11.78
N ILE A 209 8.84 12.10 11.29
CA ILE A 209 7.88 11.01 11.05
C ILE A 209 8.43 9.96 10.06
N PRO A 210 8.96 10.32 8.87
CA PRO A 210 9.45 9.33 7.92
C PRO A 210 10.51 8.40 8.49
N SER A 211 11.51 8.97 9.20
CA SER A 211 12.61 8.20 9.77
C SER A 211 12.18 7.36 10.98
N LYS A 212 11.21 7.83 11.77
CA LYS A 212 10.70 7.08 12.94
C LYS A 212 9.72 5.97 12.58
N LEU A 213 8.94 6.12 11.51
CA LEU A 213 7.95 5.10 11.13
C LEU A 213 8.56 3.94 10.37
N LEU A 214 9.59 4.16 9.54
CA LEU A 214 10.16 3.13 8.69
C LEU A 214 10.63 1.90 9.48
N GLY A 215 10.07 0.71 9.21
CA GLY A 215 10.45 -0.54 9.88
C GLY A 215 10.01 -0.67 11.34
N THR A 216 9.22 0.27 11.85
CA THR A 216 8.76 0.34 13.24
C THR A 216 7.48 -0.47 13.43
N LEU A 217 7.32 -1.12 14.59
CA LEU A 217 6.06 -1.74 14.99
C LEU A 217 5.09 -0.67 15.47
N VAL A 218 3.95 -0.55 14.81
CA VAL A 218 2.94 0.47 15.09
C VAL A 218 1.58 -0.14 15.39
N GLU A 219 0.84 0.52 16.25
CA GLU A 219 -0.61 0.43 16.36
C GLU A 219 -1.23 1.51 15.48
N CYS A 220 -2.04 1.11 14.51
CA CYS A 220 -2.74 2.01 13.60
C CYS A 220 -4.23 1.96 13.91
N SER A 221 -4.80 3.11 14.27
CA SER A 221 -6.24 3.33 14.35
C SER A 221 -6.73 3.96 13.05
N PHE A 222 -7.73 3.36 12.41
CA PHE A 222 -8.21 3.80 11.09
C PHE A 222 -9.71 3.52 10.89
N GLY A 223 -10.33 4.21 9.94
CA GLY A 223 -11.66 3.90 9.40
C GLY A 223 -11.55 3.26 8.01
N ILE A 224 -12.63 2.67 7.51
CA ILE A 224 -12.70 2.13 6.15
C ILE A 224 -13.81 2.82 5.37
N ILE A 225 -13.45 3.30 4.18
CA ILE A 225 -14.39 3.81 3.18
C ILE A 225 -14.39 2.85 1.99
N TYR A 226 -15.58 2.51 1.53
CA TYR A 226 -15.84 1.75 0.31
C TYR A 226 -16.41 2.67 -0.77
N TYR A 227 -15.76 2.64 -1.94
CA TYR A 227 -16.20 3.29 -3.15
C TYR A 227 -16.56 2.23 -4.19
N HIS A 228 -17.77 2.32 -4.69
CA HIS A 228 -18.23 1.51 -5.80
C HIS A 228 -18.06 2.26 -7.12
N PHE A 229 -17.29 1.68 -8.04
CA PHE A 229 -17.21 2.13 -9.43
C PHE A 229 -17.87 1.09 -10.33
N SER A 230 -18.16 1.47 -11.58
CA SER A 230 -18.80 0.57 -12.55
C SER A 230 -17.98 -0.69 -12.85
N THR A 231 -16.67 -0.63 -12.68
CA THR A 231 -15.71 -1.67 -13.10
C THR A 231 -15.02 -2.38 -11.95
N ASP A 232 -14.98 -1.77 -10.78
CA ASP A 232 -14.17 -2.22 -9.66
C ASP A 232 -14.66 -1.62 -8.33
N ASP A 233 -14.27 -2.30 -7.26
CA ASP A 233 -14.54 -1.90 -5.89
C ASP A 233 -13.25 -1.41 -5.24
N SER A 234 -13.28 -0.22 -4.65
CA SER A 234 -12.11 0.40 -4.05
C SER A 234 -12.34 0.61 -2.57
N PHE A 235 -11.38 0.17 -1.76
CA PHE A 235 -11.42 0.31 -0.30
C PHE A 235 -10.25 1.16 0.15
N SER A 236 -10.50 2.11 1.05
CA SER A 236 -9.48 2.99 1.60
C SER A 236 -9.45 2.90 3.12
N GLY A 237 -8.28 2.54 3.68
CA GLY A 237 -8.00 2.63 5.10
C GLY A 237 -7.58 4.06 5.46
N ILE A 238 -8.46 4.81 6.12
CA ILE A 238 -8.24 6.21 6.47
C ILE A 238 -7.67 6.29 7.88
N ILE A 239 -6.43 6.77 8.01
CA ILE A 239 -5.73 6.82 9.29
C ILE A 239 -6.37 7.88 10.19
N ASN A 240 -6.62 7.51 11.44
CA ASN A 240 -6.99 8.43 12.50
C ASN A 240 -5.78 8.73 13.40
N GLN A 241 -5.03 7.69 13.80
CA GLN A 241 -3.91 7.81 14.72
C GLN A 241 -2.90 6.68 14.51
N VAL A 242 -1.62 6.99 14.70
CA VAL A 242 -0.53 5.99 14.73
C VAL A 242 0.24 6.10 16.03
N MET A 243 0.46 4.99 16.72
CA MET A 243 1.27 4.89 17.93
C MET A 243 2.42 3.91 17.70
N ILE A 244 3.65 4.36 17.97
CA ILE A 244 4.85 3.53 17.92
C ILE A 244 4.85 2.63 19.15
N LEU A 245 4.83 1.32 18.94
CA LEU A 245 4.92 0.32 20.01
C LEU A 245 6.38 -0.09 20.25
N TYR A 246 7.11 -0.35 19.17
CA TYR A 246 8.54 -0.64 19.21
C TYR A 246 9.26 0.01 18.04
N PRO A 247 10.30 0.82 18.28
CA PRO A 247 11.07 1.44 17.22
C PRO A 247 11.74 0.37 16.34
N ALA A 248 11.96 0.71 15.08
CA ALA A 248 12.75 -0.11 14.17
C ALA A 248 14.10 -0.47 14.79
N GLN A 249 14.53 -1.73 14.61
CA GLN A 249 15.87 -2.10 15.01
C GLN A 249 16.86 -1.35 14.14
N VAL A 250 17.83 -0.68 14.79
CA VAL A 250 18.92 -0.02 14.09
C VAL A 250 19.68 -1.11 13.34
N LYS A 251 19.50 -1.17 12.02
CA LYS A 251 20.30 -2.06 11.18
C LYS A 251 21.76 -1.63 11.37
N PRO A 252 22.66 -2.53 11.81
CA PRO A 252 24.05 -2.18 11.88
C PRO A 252 24.48 -1.68 10.50
N PRO A 253 25.29 -0.61 10.42
CA PRO A 253 25.78 -0.12 9.15
C PRO A 253 26.40 -1.30 8.42
N SER A 254 25.94 -1.56 7.19
CA SER A 254 26.47 -2.65 6.39
C SER A 254 27.98 -2.52 6.34
N LEU A 255 28.71 -3.58 6.71
CA LEU A 255 30.18 -3.62 6.62
C LEU A 255 30.66 -3.37 5.18
N PHE A 256 29.78 -3.53 4.20
CA PHE A 256 30.05 -3.28 2.79
C PHE A 256 29.69 -1.85 2.33
N LYS A 257 29.14 -0.99 3.20
CA LYS A 257 28.90 0.44 2.90
C LYS A 257 29.99 1.38 3.44
N ALA A 258 30.98 0.88 4.17
CA ALA A 258 32.17 1.63 4.57
C ALA A 258 33.32 1.45 3.57
N SER A 259 33.05 1.73 2.31
CA SER A 259 34.10 2.15 1.39
C SER A 259 33.47 3.26 0.57
N SER A 260 33.79 4.50 0.93
CA SER A 260 34.28 5.42 -0.09
C SER A 260 35.08 4.56 -1.03
N ARG A 261 34.55 4.29 -2.24
CA ARG A 261 35.32 3.60 -3.25
C ARG A 261 36.70 4.27 -3.19
N PRO A 262 37.82 3.58 -2.85
CA PRO A 262 39.09 4.12 -3.26
C PRO A 262 38.88 4.41 -4.74
N ASP A 263 39.17 5.64 -5.16
CA ASP A 263 38.92 6.17 -6.49
C ASP A 263 38.80 5.02 -7.46
N ARG A 264 37.61 4.83 -8.06
CA ARG A 264 37.46 3.84 -9.13
C ARG A 264 38.73 3.98 -9.95
N LEU A 265 39.56 2.92 -9.98
CA LEU A 265 40.74 2.92 -10.82
C LEU A 265 40.26 3.43 -12.17
N PRO A 266 40.89 4.48 -12.71
CA PRO A 266 40.37 5.17 -13.89
C PRO A 266 39.96 4.11 -14.89
N THR A 267 38.70 4.13 -15.31
CA THR A 267 38.18 3.16 -16.27
C THR A 267 39.11 3.25 -17.46
N LEU A 268 39.95 2.23 -17.65
CA LEU A 268 40.88 2.19 -18.77
C LEU A 268 40.06 2.33 -20.04
N SER A 269 40.49 3.19 -20.96
CA SER A 269 39.86 3.22 -22.27
C SER A 269 39.97 1.83 -22.91
N LEU A 270 39.07 1.50 -23.82
CA LEU A 270 39.09 0.21 -24.52
C LEU A 270 40.50 -0.08 -25.12
N GLU A 271 41.17 0.96 -25.62
CA GLU A 271 42.54 0.90 -26.13
C GLU A 271 43.59 0.55 -25.05
N GLN A 272 43.43 1.07 -23.83
CA GLN A 272 44.31 0.75 -22.70
C GLN A 272 44.10 -0.67 -22.19
N VAL A 273 42.86 -1.18 -22.27
CA VAL A 273 42.56 -2.59 -21.96
C VAL A 273 43.25 -3.50 -22.98
N TYR A 274 43.12 -3.22 -24.27
CA TYR A 274 43.79 -4.01 -25.32
C TYR A 274 45.32 -3.96 -25.19
N ALA A 275 45.91 -2.80 -24.91
CA ALA A 275 47.35 -2.67 -24.71
C ALA A 275 47.87 -3.44 -23.47
N GLN A 276 47.04 -3.58 -22.42
CA GLN A 276 47.36 -4.41 -21.27
C GLN A 276 47.24 -5.90 -21.57
N GLU A 277 46.22 -6.32 -22.31
CA GLU A 277 46.07 -7.70 -22.76
C GLU A 277 47.23 -8.13 -23.65
N GLU A 278 47.67 -7.27 -24.57
CA GLU A 278 48.81 -7.53 -25.46
C GLU A 278 50.12 -7.67 -24.67
N LYS A 279 50.39 -6.77 -23.72
CA LYS A 279 51.54 -6.88 -22.81
C LYS A 279 51.49 -8.14 -21.93
N ALA A 280 50.30 -8.54 -21.49
CA ALA A 280 50.15 -9.76 -20.71
C ALA A 280 50.48 -10.98 -21.57
N VAL A 281 49.96 -11.05 -22.80
CA VAL A 281 50.27 -12.14 -23.75
C VAL A 281 51.78 -12.20 -24.06
N GLU A 282 52.44 -11.06 -24.26
CA GLU A 282 53.90 -11.01 -24.44
C GLU A 282 54.66 -11.50 -23.21
N SER A 283 54.18 -11.20 -22.01
CA SER A 283 54.82 -11.67 -20.77
C SER A 283 54.67 -13.19 -20.52
N PHE A 284 53.66 -13.82 -21.14
CA PHE A 284 53.45 -15.27 -21.09
C PHE A 284 54.11 -16.01 -22.26
N ALA A 285 54.60 -15.30 -23.29
CA ALA A 285 55.41 -15.87 -24.35
C ALA A 285 56.84 -16.13 -23.84
N LEU A 286 57.01 -17.18 -23.03
CA LEU A 286 58.35 -17.70 -22.73
C LEU A 286 59.03 -18.12 -24.05
N PRO A 287 60.33 -17.84 -24.23
CA PRO A 287 61.09 -18.38 -25.34
C PRO A 287 61.04 -19.92 -25.30
N ILE A 288 60.42 -20.55 -26.31
CA ILE A 288 60.33 -22.00 -26.46
C ILE A 288 61.72 -22.65 -26.71
N SER A 289 62.82 -21.89 -26.65
CA SER A 289 64.18 -22.37 -26.91
C SER A 289 64.80 -23.24 -25.80
N HIS A 290 64.12 -23.49 -24.67
CA HIS A 290 64.69 -24.30 -23.56
C HIS A 290 63.96 -25.59 -23.18
N LEU A 291 62.85 -25.95 -23.84
CA LEU A 291 62.22 -27.25 -23.64
C LEU A 291 62.64 -28.18 -24.77
N GLY A 292 63.72 -28.93 -24.53
CA GLY A 292 64.20 -30.03 -25.37
C GLY A 292 63.16 -31.17 -25.46
N LEU A 293 62.10 -30.94 -26.22
CA LEU A 293 61.08 -31.93 -26.59
C LEU A 293 61.27 -32.33 -28.05
N SER A 294 62.44 -32.88 -28.38
CA SER A 294 62.57 -33.74 -29.55
C SER A 294 61.95 -35.08 -29.21
N ASN A 295 60.87 -35.45 -29.92
CA ASN A 295 60.19 -36.76 -29.93
C ASN A 295 58.87 -36.86 -29.14
N LEU A 296 57.90 -36.00 -29.48
CA LEU A 296 56.49 -36.36 -29.28
C LEU A 296 55.85 -36.75 -30.63
N PRO A 297 55.09 -37.86 -30.68
CA PRO A 297 54.49 -38.37 -31.91
C PRO A 297 53.38 -37.44 -32.41
N VAL A 298 53.43 -37.11 -33.70
CA VAL A 298 52.42 -36.34 -34.43
C VAL A 298 51.06 -37.03 -34.33
N PRO A 299 50.02 -36.43 -33.72
CA PRO A 299 48.66 -36.92 -33.84
C PRO A 299 48.16 -36.65 -35.26
N ARG A 300 47.65 -37.71 -35.91
CA ARG A 300 47.01 -37.63 -37.21
C ARG A 300 45.80 -36.69 -37.16
N SER A 301 45.77 -35.77 -38.13
CA SER A 301 44.64 -34.94 -38.55
C SER A 301 43.27 -35.59 -38.30
N LEU A 302 42.52 -35.04 -37.34
CA LEU A 302 41.07 -35.21 -37.28
C LEU A 302 40.44 -34.08 -38.09
N LYS A 303 39.89 -34.43 -39.26
CA LYS A 303 38.99 -33.59 -40.04
C LYS A 303 37.72 -33.33 -39.24
N CYS A 304 37.59 -32.14 -38.66
CA CYS A 304 36.28 -31.65 -38.22
C CYS A 304 35.45 -31.28 -39.46
N LYS A 305 34.48 -32.14 -39.79
CA LYS A 305 33.38 -31.81 -40.70
C LYS A 305 32.55 -30.69 -40.09
N ALA A 306 32.31 -29.65 -40.89
CA ALA A 306 31.28 -28.65 -40.64
C ALA A 306 29.92 -29.36 -40.43
N SER A 307 29.30 -29.11 -39.28
CA SER A 307 27.91 -29.49 -39.04
C SER A 307 27.02 -28.35 -39.51
N LYS A 308 25.99 -28.74 -40.26
CA LYS A 308 24.94 -27.91 -40.86
C LYS A 308 24.12 -27.21 -39.78
N GLU A 309 23.73 -25.97 -40.07
CA GLU A 309 22.56 -25.31 -39.52
C GLU A 309 21.30 -26.19 -39.69
N PRO A 310 20.41 -26.25 -38.68
CA PRO A 310 19.03 -26.59 -38.91
C PRO A 310 18.18 -25.31 -39.04
N GLU A 311 17.72 -25.07 -40.26
CA GLU A 311 16.52 -24.28 -40.52
C GLU A 311 15.30 -24.94 -39.84
N GLY A 312 14.44 -24.09 -39.25
CA GLY A 312 12.99 -24.28 -39.22
C GLY A 312 12.41 -25.23 -38.19
N SER A 313 11.69 -24.67 -37.19
CA SER A 313 10.36 -25.17 -36.85
C SER A 313 9.58 -24.16 -36.00
N SER A 314 8.65 -23.48 -36.68
CA SER A 314 7.30 -23.09 -36.26
C SER A 314 6.94 -23.17 -34.76
N SER A 315 6.76 -21.98 -34.16
CA SER A 315 6.07 -21.76 -32.89
C SER A 315 4.58 -22.10 -33.05
N LYS A 316 4.13 -23.20 -32.43
CA LYS A 316 2.71 -23.52 -32.27
C LYS A 316 2.19 -22.93 -30.96
N HIS A 317 1.14 -22.14 -31.09
CA HIS A 317 0.22 -21.71 -30.04
C HIS A 317 -0.14 -22.86 -29.07
N ILE A 318 0.07 -22.62 -27.78
CA ILE A 318 -0.59 -23.38 -26.72
C ILE A 318 -1.97 -22.75 -26.55
N ASN A 319 -2.99 -23.39 -27.11
CA ASN A 319 -4.39 -23.17 -26.76
C ASN A 319 -4.63 -23.78 -25.37
N THR A 320 -5.10 -22.95 -24.46
CA THR A 320 -5.76 -23.33 -23.22
C THR A 320 -6.96 -24.22 -23.53
N GLY A 321 -6.96 -25.42 -22.96
CA GLY A 321 -8.05 -26.37 -23.07
C GLY A 321 -9.30 -25.86 -22.35
N GLU A 322 -10.42 -25.94 -23.07
CA GLU A 322 -11.77 -25.95 -22.52
C GLU A 322 -11.91 -27.10 -21.52
N VAL A 323 -12.44 -26.79 -20.34
CA VAL A 323 -13.03 -27.78 -19.46
C VAL A 323 -14.54 -27.67 -19.62
N GLU A 324 -15.12 -28.60 -20.38
CA GLU A 324 -16.55 -28.90 -20.34
C GLU A 324 -16.91 -29.36 -18.93
N ILE A 325 -17.74 -28.57 -18.23
CA ILE A 325 -18.49 -29.06 -17.09
C ILE A 325 -19.84 -29.52 -17.61
N VAL A 326 -19.98 -30.85 -17.64
CA VAL A 326 -21.20 -31.58 -17.92
C VAL A 326 -22.29 -31.18 -16.93
N SER A 327 -23.36 -30.61 -17.46
CA SER A 327 -24.66 -30.50 -16.79
C SER A 327 -25.21 -31.88 -16.45
N LYS A 328 -25.69 -32.05 -15.22
CA LYS A 328 -26.68 -33.08 -14.88
C LYS A 328 -27.85 -32.43 -14.17
N ASP A 329 -29.00 -32.59 -14.81
CA ASP A 329 -30.33 -32.25 -14.35
C ASP A 329 -30.69 -32.90 -13.01
N GLY A 330 -31.52 -32.19 -12.24
CA GLY A 330 -32.05 -32.65 -10.96
C GLY A 330 -33.18 -31.76 -10.45
N ASN A 331 -34.24 -31.69 -11.26
CA ASN A 331 -35.58 -31.12 -11.04
C ASN A 331 -36.13 -31.27 -9.60
N ASN A 332 -36.77 -30.23 -9.04
CA ASN A 332 -38.22 -30.24 -8.69
C ASN A 332 -38.68 -29.06 -7.81
N ASN A 333 -39.93 -28.65 -8.11
CA ASN A 333 -40.91 -27.79 -7.43
C ASN A 333 -40.71 -26.27 -7.54
N LYS A 334 -41.49 -25.54 -8.35
CA LYS A 334 -42.97 -25.36 -8.37
C LYS A 334 -43.53 -24.88 -7.03
N ASP A 335 -43.87 -23.59 -6.92
CA ASP A 335 -45.25 -23.12 -7.10
C ASP A 335 -45.38 -21.61 -6.83
N ALA A 336 -46.40 -21.01 -7.46
CA ALA A 336 -47.05 -19.73 -7.19
C ALA A 336 -46.31 -18.42 -7.58
N GLU A 337 -46.95 -17.42 -8.17
CA GLU A 337 -48.21 -17.31 -8.92
C GLU A 337 -48.16 -15.92 -9.58
N THR A 338 -48.64 -15.87 -10.80
CA THR A 338 -48.88 -14.67 -11.61
C THR A 338 -49.91 -13.76 -10.94
N ILE A 339 -49.63 -12.45 -10.88
CA ILE A 339 -50.67 -11.42 -10.99
C ILE A 339 -50.17 -10.35 -11.98
N GLU A 340 -50.86 -10.28 -13.11
CA GLU A 340 -50.84 -9.21 -14.10
C GLU A 340 -51.71 -8.02 -13.66
N SER A 341 -51.64 -6.96 -14.47
CA SER A 341 -52.48 -5.75 -14.62
C SER A 341 -51.80 -4.48 -14.08
N GLU A 342 -51.20 -3.69 -14.97
CA GLU A 342 -51.85 -2.67 -15.83
C GLU A 342 -52.56 -1.58 -15.01
N LEU A 343 -52.05 -0.34 -15.12
CA LEU A 343 -52.81 0.78 -15.69
C LEU A 343 -51.99 2.07 -15.70
N GLU A 344 -51.85 2.61 -16.91
CA GLU A 344 -51.61 4.03 -17.17
C GLU A 344 -52.71 4.89 -16.52
N LYS A 345 -52.38 6.11 -16.06
CA LYS A 345 -52.80 7.36 -16.70
C LYS A 345 -52.67 8.60 -15.81
N ASP A 346 -52.07 9.61 -16.44
CA ASP A 346 -52.54 10.99 -16.57
C ASP A 346 -52.72 11.94 -15.37
N THR A 347 -51.93 13.01 -15.49
CA THR A 347 -52.34 14.44 -15.48
C THR A 347 -52.63 15.19 -14.18
N ASN A 348 -52.00 16.37 -14.13
CA ASN A 348 -52.40 17.63 -13.48
C ASN A 348 -52.57 17.60 -11.95
N ASP A 349 -52.25 18.63 -11.17
CA ASP A 349 -52.59 20.03 -11.39
C ASP A 349 -51.77 20.93 -10.43
N LYS A 350 -51.76 22.20 -10.79
CA LYS A 350 -51.20 23.38 -10.14
C LYS A 350 -51.64 23.55 -8.67
N GLY A 351 -50.77 24.15 -7.87
CA GLY A 351 -51.13 24.82 -6.62
C GLY A 351 -50.00 25.74 -6.15
N LYS A 352 -49.90 26.96 -6.67
CA LYS A 352 -50.33 28.21 -6.00
C LYS A 352 -49.61 28.48 -4.66
N THR A 353 -48.62 29.37 -4.75
CA THR A 353 -48.16 30.26 -3.68
C THR A 353 -49.30 31.15 -3.19
N PRO A 354 -49.29 31.50 -1.89
CA PRO A 354 -49.60 32.89 -1.54
C PRO A 354 -48.63 33.48 -0.49
N ALA A 355 -48.45 34.79 -0.65
CA ALA A 355 -47.93 35.82 0.27
C ALA A 355 -46.48 35.73 0.73
#